data_AF-D2QWM1-F1
#
_entry.id   AF-D2QWM1-F1
#
_cell.length_a   1.000
_cell.length_b   1.000
_cell.length_c   1.000
_cell.angle_alpha   90.00
_cell.angle_beta   90.00
_cell.angle_gamma   90.00
#
_symmetry.space_group_name_H-M   'P 1'
#
loop_
_entity.id
_entity.type
_entity.pdbx_description
1 polymer ?
#
loop_
_entity_poly.entity_id
_entity_poly.type
_entity_poly.pdbx_seq_one_letter_code
_entity_poly.pdbx_strand_id
1 'polypeptide(L)'
;MIQASLANHNSTEKKESSRWLVIVEVLFIFCLFFLFAGNAPPSEGESHYLAKAKHYWNPSWCAGDLFLESADAHYAFYWVFGWVTKFFSLDSSTWILRIVLWGLLAISWQRLSSSIIARPLWSIFTAALFLVALQTAPMAGEWVVGGVEGKVAAYAALFMAIAAAIEGRWNRAWIWIGVASAFHVLVGGWGGVILGGAWCFTPENRVSLRSMLPGLAAGLGVALVGLLPAIWLTLGTPAEITEEANRIYVFERLPHHLVIHAFKRDPFIQFVVCLVLGAWLAWTLRADRRLRLLWLVVTGALVIAVAGLVIDQLLWSHPALAAKLLKYYWYRMSDSMLSVGLAMAVAVKIISLESTRPKLAQGLLGGLVLVCTLLMIDHRQKRVAMPLPPSIVQSKPTPDTRSISFRQRWGLAPRKTMTLANYDSITYDEHYYHWVKVCEWIDQNTPAESRFLVPRSQQTFKWYAQRSDVANWKDIPQDAASIVKWQKTIDAIYPPISRRADLLYWNDRSLERLGKEFNAQYIVVDRTRSQRVVKFKRIYPRLLNESAVFEVYELPPAPRSKSAP
;
A
#
# COMPACT_ATOMS: atom_id res chain seq x y z
N MET A 1 -11.13 43.00 39.67
CA MET A 1 -10.77 41.57 39.85
C MET A 1 -11.84 40.61 39.32
N ILE A 2 -13.14 40.79 39.60
CA ILE A 2 -14.20 39.85 39.20
C ILE A 2 -14.42 39.76 37.67
N GLN A 3 -14.39 40.89 36.94
CA GLN A 3 -14.51 40.88 35.47
C GLN A 3 -13.31 40.23 34.75
N ALA A 4 -12.10 40.34 35.32
CA ALA A 4 -10.91 39.67 34.78
C ALA A 4 -10.95 38.15 35.02
N SER A 5 -11.54 37.70 36.14
CA SER A 5 -11.78 36.29 36.44
C SER A 5 -12.82 35.68 35.50
N LEU A 6 -13.93 36.39 35.23
CA LEU A 6 -14.99 35.92 34.32
C LEU A 6 -14.54 35.90 32.84
N ALA A 7 -13.74 36.88 32.41
CA ALA A 7 -13.15 36.90 31.08
C ALA A 7 -12.13 35.77 30.88
N ASN A 8 -11.29 35.49 31.89
CA ASN A 8 -10.39 34.35 31.86
C ASN A 8 -11.18 33.03 31.82
N HIS A 9 -12.22 32.87 32.64
CA HIS A 9 -13.02 31.64 32.69
C HIS A 9 -13.72 31.35 31.35
N ASN A 10 -14.36 32.35 30.74
CA ASN A 10 -14.98 32.23 29.41
C ASN A 10 -13.96 31.93 28.30
N SER A 11 -12.73 32.45 28.40
CA SER A 11 -11.67 32.17 27.43
C SER A 11 -11.12 30.74 27.54
N THR A 12 -11.01 30.22 28.76
CA THR A 12 -10.61 28.83 29.04
C THR A 12 -11.68 27.85 28.60
N GLU A 13 -12.96 28.08 28.91
CA GLU A 13 -14.06 27.21 28.48
C GLU A 13 -14.19 27.14 26.95
N LYS A 14 -14.06 28.28 26.26
CA LYS A 14 -14.10 28.31 24.78
C LYS A 14 -12.91 27.57 24.15
N LYS A 15 -11.74 27.61 24.80
CA LYS A 15 -10.54 26.88 24.36
C LYS A 15 -10.63 25.39 24.66
N GLU A 16 -11.24 24.99 25.76
CA GLU A 16 -11.52 23.59 26.11
C GLU A 16 -12.59 22.97 25.21
N SER A 17 -13.71 23.67 24.98
CA SER A 17 -14.74 23.27 24.01
C SER A 17 -14.15 23.05 22.61
N SER A 18 -13.25 23.94 22.18
CA SER A 18 -12.54 23.79 20.90
C SER A 18 -11.60 22.59 20.86
N ARG A 19 -10.95 22.21 21.97
CA ARG A 19 -10.07 21.02 22.04
C ARG A 19 -10.87 19.73 21.98
N TRP A 20 -11.98 19.67 22.72
CA TRP A 20 -12.88 18.51 22.70
C TRP A 20 -13.42 18.22 21.31
N LEU A 21 -13.83 19.27 20.59
CA LEU A 21 -14.31 19.13 19.23
C LEU A 21 -13.25 18.56 18.28
N VAL A 22 -11.99 18.97 18.40
CA VAL A 22 -10.88 18.42 17.60
C VAL A 22 -10.70 16.92 17.89
N ILE A 23 -10.79 16.51 19.15
CA ILE A 23 -10.71 15.08 19.53
C ILE A 23 -11.87 14.31 18.89
N VAL A 24 -13.09 14.85 18.97
CA VAL A 24 -14.27 14.25 18.32
C VAL A 24 -14.05 14.09 16.82
N GLU A 25 -13.58 15.14 16.13
CA GLU A 25 -13.27 15.07 14.70
C GLU A 25 -12.25 13.98 14.38
N VAL A 26 -11.15 13.91 15.14
CA VAL A 26 -10.11 12.89 14.95
C VAL A 26 -10.68 11.48 15.15
N LEU A 27 -11.48 11.26 16.21
CA LEU A 27 -12.11 9.96 16.46
C LEU A 27 -13.08 9.57 15.35
N PHE A 28 -13.87 10.50 14.83
CA PHE A 28 -14.77 10.24 13.71
C PHE A 28 -14.02 9.94 12.41
N ILE A 29 -12.95 10.69 12.11
CA ILE A 29 -12.10 10.42 10.94
C ILE A 29 -11.43 9.04 11.09
N PHE A 30 -10.95 8.72 12.28
CA PHE A 30 -10.42 7.39 12.59
C PHE A 30 -11.47 6.29 12.33
N CYS A 31 -12.72 6.49 12.80
CA CYS A 31 -13.82 5.57 12.53
C CYS A 31 -14.11 5.42 11.03
N LEU A 32 -14.04 6.51 10.25
CA LEU A 32 -14.16 6.42 8.78
C LEU A 32 -13.04 5.57 8.18
N PHE A 33 -11.80 5.76 8.61
CA PHE A 33 -10.66 4.95 8.16
C PHE A 33 -10.80 3.48 8.56
N PHE A 34 -11.26 3.22 9.78
CA PHE A 34 -11.57 1.86 10.24
C PHE A 34 -12.67 1.20 9.41
N LEU A 35 -13.77 1.90 9.12
CA LEU A 35 -14.84 1.38 8.28
C LEU A 35 -14.38 1.12 6.84
N PHE A 36 -13.50 1.98 6.31
CA PHE A 36 -12.95 1.90 4.96
C PHE A 36 -11.91 0.78 4.78
N ALA A 37 -10.97 0.63 5.73
CA ALA A 37 -9.79 -0.25 5.61
C ALA A 37 -9.71 -1.38 6.65
N GLY A 38 -10.58 -1.43 7.65
CA GLY A 38 -10.63 -2.41 8.74
C GLY A 38 -11.10 -3.81 8.35
N ASN A 39 -10.45 -4.41 7.35
CA ASN A 39 -10.65 -5.81 6.95
C ASN A 39 -9.77 -6.75 7.78
N ALA A 40 -10.05 -8.05 7.76
CA ALA A 40 -9.19 -9.04 8.43
C ALA A 40 -7.72 -8.93 7.93
N PRO A 41 -6.72 -8.97 8.84
CA PRO A 41 -5.33 -9.15 8.47
C PRO A 41 -5.08 -10.47 7.73
N PRO A 42 -4.02 -10.56 6.88
CA PRO A 42 -3.22 -9.45 6.39
C PRO A 42 -3.85 -8.77 5.16
N SER A 43 -3.75 -7.44 5.11
CA SER A 43 -4.00 -6.64 3.91
C SER A 43 -2.84 -6.72 2.92
N GLU A 44 -2.98 -6.04 1.78
CA GLU A 44 -2.20 -6.29 0.56
C GLU A 44 -0.69 -6.11 0.70
N GLY A 45 -0.21 -5.23 1.57
CA GLY A 45 1.21 -5.06 1.86
C GLY A 45 1.63 -5.53 3.25
N GLU A 46 0.69 -5.92 4.11
CA GLU A 46 1.00 -6.36 5.48
C GLU A 46 1.80 -7.66 5.50
N SER A 47 1.44 -8.64 4.65
CA SER A 47 2.18 -9.90 4.55
C SER A 47 3.64 -9.71 4.14
N HIS A 48 3.95 -8.58 3.49
CA HIS A 48 5.30 -8.22 3.05
C HIS A 48 6.04 -7.38 4.10
N TYR A 49 5.43 -6.27 4.55
CA TYR A 49 6.04 -5.32 5.49
C TYR A 49 6.23 -5.92 6.88
N LEU A 50 5.21 -6.56 7.44
CA LEU A 50 5.29 -7.10 8.80
C LEU A 50 6.08 -8.41 8.86
N ALA A 51 6.10 -9.19 7.78
CA ALA A 51 7.00 -10.35 7.72
C ALA A 51 8.48 -9.90 7.72
N LYS A 52 8.86 -8.92 6.88
CA LYS A 52 10.22 -8.33 6.95
C LYS A 52 10.52 -7.73 8.32
N ALA A 53 9.56 -7.00 8.91
CA ALA A 53 9.76 -6.40 10.22
C ALA A 53 9.94 -7.45 11.32
N LYS A 54 9.20 -8.56 11.29
CA LYS A 54 9.34 -9.68 12.22
C LYS A 54 10.69 -10.37 12.05
N HIS A 55 11.10 -10.66 10.82
CA HIS A 55 12.40 -11.26 10.53
C HIS A 55 13.56 -10.34 10.93
N TYR A 56 13.46 -9.03 10.69
CA TYR A 56 14.46 -8.04 11.12
C TYR A 56 14.71 -8.10 12.64
N TRP A 57 13.65 -8.26 13.43
CA TRP A 57 13.73 -8.34 14.89
C TRP A 57 13.96 -9.76 15.43
N ASN A 58 13.78 -10.79 14.60
CA ASN A 58 13.98 -12.20 14.90
C ASN A 58 14.47 -12.97 13.65
N PRO A 59 15.78 -12.91 13.32
CA PRO A 59 16.31 -13.50 12.08
C PRO A 59 16.17 -15.03 11.98
N SER A 60 15.97 -15.74 13.09
CA SER A 60 15.72 -17.18 13.06
C SER A 60 14.31 -17.53 12.57
N TRP A 61 13.37 -16.59 12.61
CA TRP A 61 12.01 -16.81 12.10
C TRP A 61 12.02 -16.84 10.56
N CYS A 62 11.64 -17.99 9.98
CA CYS A 62 11.69 -18.24 8.54
C CYS A 62 13.09 -18.01 7.91
N ALA A 63 14.15 -18.45 8.60
CA ALA A 63 15.51 -18.44 8.07
C ALA A 63 15.62 -19.20 6.73
N GLY A 64 16.55 -18.76 5.88
CA GLY A 64 16.77 -19.25 4.52
C GLY A 64 15.78 -18.70 3.47
N ASP A 65 14.80 -17.88 3.86
CA ASP A 65 13.86 -17.28 2.93
C ASP A 65 14.51 -16.21 2.06
N LEU A 66 14.34 -16.31 0.75
CA LEU A 66 15.00 -15.43 -0.22
C LEU A 66 14.63 -13.95 -0.04
N PHE A 67 13.38 -13.67 0.30
CA PHE A 67 12.90 -12.31 0.46
C PHE A 67 13.25 -11.76 1.84
N LEU A 68 13.04 -12.53 2.90
CA LEU A 68 13.29 -12.07 4.26
C LEU A 68 14.77 -11.77 4.51
N GLU A 69 15.68 -12.57 3.94
CA GLU A 69 17.14 -12.39 4.06
C GLU A 69 17.73 -11.39 3.06
N SER A 70 16.94 -10.91 2.09
CA SER A 70 17.39 -9.85 1.17
C SER A 70 17.57 -8.51 1.88
N ALA A 71 18.26 -7.56 1.26
CA ALA A 71 18.58 -6.30 1.90
C ALA A 71 17.33 -5.49 2.30
N ASP A 72 17.41 -4.79 3.43
CA ASP A 72 16.29 -4.05 4.00
C ASP A 72 16.13 -2.67 3.34
N ALA A 73 14.95 -2.40 2.80
CA ALA A 73 14.64 -1.10 2.19
C ALA A 73 13.96 -0.11 3.14
N HIS A 74 13.31 -0.59 4.20
CA HIS A 74 12.42 0.21 5.06
C HIS A 74 12.85 0.20 6.54
N TYR A 75 14.14 0.44 6.82
CA TYR A 75 14.70 0.38 8.18
C TYR A 75 13.92 1.20 9.21
N ALA A 76 13.52 2.44 8.88
CA ALA A 76 12.75 3.28 9.81
C ALA A 76 11.42 2.59 10.21
N PHE A 77 10.74 1.96 9.26
CA PHE A 77 9.51 1.23 9.54
C PHE A 77 9.77 -0.02 10.38
N TYR A 78 10.79 -0.82 10.03
CA TYR A 78 11.13 -2.04 10.77
C TYR A 78 11.52 -1.72 12.21
N TRP A 79 12.31 -0.69 12.43
CA TRP A 79 12.76 -0.30 13.76
C TRP A 79 11.64 0.29 14.61
N VAL A 80 10.84 1.22 14.07
CA VAL A 80 9.78 1.91 14.83
C VAL A 80 8.59 1.00 15.14
N PHE A 81 8.18 0.13 14.21
CA PHE A 81 6.95 -0.65 14.32
C PHE A 81 7.17 -2.16 14.46
N GLY A 82 8.29 -2.69 13.97
CA GLY A 82 8.52 -4.14 13.91
C GLY A 82 8.68 -4.82 15.26
N TRP A 83 9.18 -4.11 16.28
CA TRP A 83 9.45 -4.69 17.61
C TRP A 83 8.19 -5.21 18.30
N VAL A 84 7.01 -4.71 17.94
CA VAL A 84 5.70 -5.17 18.44
C VAL A 84 5.51 -6.67 18.15
N THR A 85 6.06 -7.17 17.04
CA THR A 85 5.98 -8.59 16.64
C THR A 85 6.77 -9.54 17.55
N LYS A 86 7.62 -9.02 18.46
CA LYS A 86 8.27 -9.81 19.51
C LYS A 86 7.32 -10.23 20.62
N PHE A 87 6.26 -9.45 20.82
CA PHE A 87 5.35 -9.60 21.95
C PHE A 87 3.99 -10.16 21.55
N PHE A 88 3.60 -9.99 20.29
CA PHE A 88 2.28 -10.36 19.79
C PHE A 88 2.39 -11.15 18.49
N SER A 89 1.33 -11.92 18.16
CA SER A 89 1.19 -12.55 16.84
C SER A 89 1.17 -11.48 15.73
N LEU A 90 1.37 -11.90 14.47
CA LEU A 90 1.30 -10.98 13.33
C LEU A 90 -0.08 -10.32 13.20
N ASP A 91 -1.16 -11.05 13.51
CA ASP A 91 -2.53 -10.51 13.50
C ASP A 91 -2.75 -9.46 14.58
N SER A 92 -2.36 -9.75 15.83
CA SER A 92 -2.49 -8.81 16.95
C SER A 92 -1.60 -7.58 16.74
N SER A 93 -0.37 -7.78 16.27
CA SER A 93 0.54 -6.68 15.90
C SER A 93 -0.07 -5.79 14.83
N THR A 94 -0.74 -6.39 13.84
CA THR A 94 -1.41 -5.65 12.77
C THR A 94 -2.48 -4.71 13.31
N TRP A 95 -3.37 -5.18 14.18
CA TRP A 95 -4.42 -4.33 14.73
C TRP A 95 -3.88 -3.22 15.62
N ILE A 96 -2.89 -3.52 16.46
CA ILE A 96 -2.21 -2.52 17.29
C ILE A 96 -1.63 -1.41 16.40
N LEU A 97 -0.90 -1.80 15.35
CA LEU A 97 -0.23 -0.84 14.48
C LEU A 97 -1.18 -0.10 13.55
N ARG A 98 -2.31 -0.71 13.13
CA ARG A 98 -3.39 0.00 12.41
C ARG A 98 -4.01 1.09 13.27
N ILE A 99 -4.25 0.84 14.56
CA ILE A 99 -4.76 1.86 15.49
C ILE A 99 -3.81 3.06 15.52
N VAL A 100 -2.50 2.80 15.66
CA VAL A 100 -1.48 3.86 15.67
C VAL A 100 -1.44 4.62 14.34
N LEU A 101 -1.30 3.91 13.21
CA LEU A 101 -1.12 4.52 11.90
C LEU A 101 -2.37 5.28 11.42
N TRP A 102 -3.56 4.72 11.62
CA TRP A 102 -4.81 5.42 11.29
C TRP A 102 -5.08 6.57 12.24
N GLY A 103 -4.66 6.49 13.51
CA GLY A 103 -4.68 7.61 14.45
C GLY A 103 -3.80 8.76 13.96
N LEU A 104 -2.56 8.48 13.57
CA LEU A 104 -1.66 9.48 12.99
C LEU A 104 -2.22 10.10 11.71
N LEU A 105 -2.78 9.29 10.81
CA LEU A 105 -3.45 9.79 9.62
C LEU A 105 -4.65 10.67 9.96
N ALA A 106 -5.50 10.26 10.92
CA ALA A 106 -6.69 11.03 11.30
C ALA A 106 -6.31 12.39 11.91
N ILE A 107 -5.30 12.43 12.78
CA ILE A 107 -4.75 13.66 13.35
C ILE A 107 -4.21 14.56 12.22
N SER A 108 -3.39 14.02 11.33
CA SER A 108 -2.80 14.79 10.23
C SER A 108 -3.83 15.29 9.23
N TRP A 109 -4.88 14.51 8.94
CA TRP A 109 -5.99 14.90 8.08
C TRP A 109 -6.80 16.03 8.72
N GLN A 110 -7.14 15.89 10.00
CA GLN A 110 -7.83 16.93 10.75
C GLN A 110 -7.02 18.23 10.73
N ARG A 111 -5.69 18.15 10.88
CA ARG A 111 -4.82 19.32 10.77
C ARG A 111 -4.72 19.92 9.39
N LEU A 112 -4.58 19.12 8.35
CA LEU A 112 -4.58 19.59 6.97
C LEU A 112 -5.91 20.28 6.64
N SER A 113 -7.04 19.65 6.94
CA SER A 113 -8.36 20.20 6.68
C SER A 113 -8.59 21.51 7.43
N SER A 114 -8.30 21.55 8.74
CA SER A 114 -8.49 22.77 9.56
C SER A 114 -7.56 23.93 9.18
N SER A 115 -6.39 23.65 8.57
CA SER A 115 -5.51 24.70 8.04
C SER A 115 -6.10 25.44 6.83
N ILE A 116 -7.06 24.82 6.14
CA ILE A 116 -7.77 25.40 4.97
C ILE A 116 -9.18 25.86 5.36
N ILE A 117 -9.89 25.03 6.13
CA ILE A 117 -11.29 25.21 6.51
C ILE A 117 -11.35 25.28 8.05
N ALA A 118 -11.27 26.50 8.59
CA ALA A 118 -11.36 26.75 10.02
C ALA A 118 -12.83 26.69 10.52
N ARG A 119 -13.53 25.59 10.26
CA ARG A 119 -14.91 25.36 10.70
C ARG A 119 -15.07 23.96 11.33
N PRO A 120 -15.75 23.87 12.49
CA PRO A 120 -16.11 22.60 13.12
C PRO A 120 -16.70 21.55 12.17
N LEU A 121 -16.32 20.29 12.35
CA LEU A 121 -16.86 19.08 11.69
C LEU A 121 -16.57 18.96 10.18
N TRP A 122 -16.06 20.00 9.53
CA TRP A 122 -15.73 19.96 8.09
C TRP A 122 -14.54 19.04 7.79
N SER A 123 -13.68 18.77 8.77
CA SER A 123 -12.60 17.78 8.65
C SER A 123 -13.12 16.36 8.44
N ILE A 124 -14.25 16.00 9.07
CA ILE A 124 -14.93 14.72 8.88
C ILE A 124 -15.50 14.63 7.46
N PHE A 125 -16.19 15.69 7.01
CA PHE A 125 -16.78 15.74 5.67
C PHE A 125 -15.71 15.65 4.56
N THR A 126 -14.63 16.42 4.69
CA THR A 126 -13.51 16.36 3.73
C THR A 126 -12.80 15.00 3.77
N ALA A 127 -12.71 14.32 4.91
CA ALA A 127 -12.17 12.96 4.98
C ALA A 127 -13.04 11.98 4.18
N ALA A 128 -14.36 12.06 4.34
CA ALA A 128 -15.29 11.21 3.59
C ALA A 128 -15.19 11.44 2.07
N LEU A 129 -15.16 12.71 1.62
CA LEU A 129 -14.95 13.06 0.21
C LEU A 129 -13.62 12.53 -0.32
N PHE A 130 -12.55 12.67 0.46
CA PHE A 130 -11.22 12.18 0.10
C PHE A 130 -11.19 10.67 -0.10
N LEU A 131 -11.78 9.90 0.82
CA LEU A 131 -11.86 8.44 0.71
C LEU A 131 -12.61 8.03 -0.57
N VAL A 132 -13.74 8.67 -0.86
CA VAL A 132 -14.54 8.41 -2.07
C VAL A 132 -13.74 8.74 -3.33
N ALA A 133 -13.09 9.90 -3.39
CA ALA A 133 -12.29 10.32 -4.54
C ALA A 133 -11.10 9.37 -4.78
N LEU A 134 -10.36 9.05 -3.71
CA LEU A 134 -9.20 8.17 -3.77
C LEU A 134 -9.56 6.75 -4.19
N GLN A 135 -10.71 6.23 -3.76
CA GLN A 135 -11.18 4.92 -4.16
C GLN A 135 -11.69 4.90 -5.61
N THR A 136 -12.33 5.98 -6.06
CA THR A 136 -13.01 6.00 -7.35
C THR A 136 -12.04 6.19 -8.50
N ALA A 137 -10.97 6.96 -8.33
CA ALA A 137 -10.15 7.41 -9.44
C ALA A 137 -8.62 7.18 -9.30
N PRO A 138 -8.11 6.07 -8.74
CA PRO A 138 -6.67 5.84 -8.67
C PRO A 138 -6.16 5.27 -10.00
N MET A 139 -5.65 6.14 -10.87
CA MET A 139 -5.11 5.77 -12.19
C MET A 139 -3.94 4.79 -12.07
N ALA A 140 -3.01 5.09 -11.17
CA ALA A 140 -1.83 4.28 -10.87
C ALA A 140 -2.02 3.40 -9.63
N GLY A 141 -3.25 3.30 -9.13
CA GLY A 141 -3.60 2.43 -8.02
C GLY A 141 -3.02 2.86 -6.68
N GLU A 142 -2.79 4.16 -6.43
CA GLU A 142 -2.32 4.64 -5.11
C GLU A 142 -3.37 4.41 -4.01
N TRP A 143 -2.91 4.21 -2.77
CA TRP A 143 -3.74 4.21 -1.57
C TRP A 143 -3.02 4.88 -0.41
N VAL A 144 -3.76 5.63 0.38
CA VAL A 144 -3.26 6.36 1.55
C VAL A 144 -3.71 5.68 2.84
N VAL A 145 -5.02 5.36 2.92
CA VAL A 145 -5.62 4.63 4.03
C VAL A 145 -5.58 3.14 3.71
N GLY A 146 -4.53 2.46 4.16
CA GLY A 146 -4.28 1.05 3.92
C GLY A 146 -3.90 0.29 5.20
N GLY A 147 -3.19 -0.81 5.03
CA GLY A 147 -2.68 -1.62 6.13
C GLY A 147 -1.42 -1.06 6.81
N VAL A 148 -0.73 -1.93 7.54
CA VAL A 148 0.52 -1.59 8.22
C VAL A 148 1.69 -1.59 7.25
N GLU A 149 1.97 -0.42 6.68
CA GLU A 149 3.00 -0.18 5.66
C GLU A 149 3.69 1.17 5.91
N GLY A 150 4.97 1.30 5.53
CA GLY A 150 5.74 2.54 5.72
C GLY A 150 5.09 3.78 5.10
N LYS A 151 4.43 3.61 3.95
CA LYS A 151 3.77 4.72 3.26
C LYS A 151 2.61 5.36 4.02
N VAL A 152 1.93 4.62 4.91
CA VAL A 152 0.81 5.15 5.70
C VAL A 152 1.32 6.19 6.69
N ALA A 153 2.43 5.89 7.37
CA ALA A 153 3.14 6.86 8.20
C ALA A 153 3.68 8.04 7.38
N ALA A 154 4.21 7.78 6.17
CA ALA A 154 4.73 8.82 5.29
C ALA A 154 3.65 9.82 4.83
N TYR A 155 2.45 9.35 4.50
CA TYR A 155 1.33 10.24 4.15
C TYR A 155 0.85 11.07 5.35
N ALA A 156 0.82 10.50 6.56
CA ALA A 156 0.50 11.27 7.77
C ALA A 156 1.49 12.43 7.96
N ALA A 157 2.79 12.14 7.80
CA ALA A 157 3.83 13.16 7.85
C ALA A 157 3.71 14.18 6.69
N LEU A 158 3.40 13.74 5.46
CA LEU A 158 3.20 14.63 4.33
C LEU A 158 2.01 15.58 4.54
N PHE A 159 0.90 15.11 5.10
CA PHE A 159 -0.25 15.97 5.42
C PHE A 159 0.11 17.00 6.49
N MET A 160 0.90 16.62 7.50
CA MET A 160 1.45 17.57 8.47
C MET A 160 2.40 18.59 7.82
N ALA A 161 3.20 18.16 6.83
CA ALA A 161 4.10 19.04 6.09
C ALA A 161 3.31 20.09 5.28
N ILE A 162 2.29 19.65 4.53
CA ILE A 162 1.43 20.54 3.75
C ILE A 162 0.68 21.49 4.68
N ALA A 163 0.10 21.00 5.77
CA ALA A 163 -0.59 21.84 6.77
C ALA A 163 0.36 22.91 7.35
N ALA A 164 1.58 22.52 7.75
CA ALA A 164 2.58 23.46 8.26
C ALA A 164 2.99 24.50 7.21
N ALA A 165 3.11 24.11 5.94
CA ALA A 165 3.43 25.03 4.85
C ALA A 165 2.28 26.02 4.58
N ILE A 166 1.02 25.57 4.64
CA ILE A 166 -0.18 26.42 4.55
C ILE A 166 -0.19 27.45 5.69
N GLU A 167 0.19 27.04 6.90
CA GLU A 167 0.34 27.93 8.07
C GLU A 167 1.59 28.84 8.02
N GLY A 168 2.40 28.78 6.95
CA GLY A 168 3.64 29.55 6.81
C GLY A 168 4.82 29.05 7.67
N ARG A 169 4.68 27.90 8.33
CA ARG A 169 5.68 27.29 9.23
C ARG A 169 6.63 26.36 8.47
N TRP A 170 7.36 26.91 7.51
CA TRP A 170 8.18 26.15 6.57
C TRP A 170 9.28 25.28 7.21
N ASN A 171 9.91 25.72 8.31
CA ASN A 171 10.87 24.87 9.01
C ASN A 171 10.26 23.55 9.50
N ARG A 172 9.01 23.61 10.01
CA ARG A 172 8.28 22.40 10.41
C ARG A 172 7.87 21.57 9.21
N ALA A 173 7.47 22.21 8.11
CA ALA A 173 7.14 21.51 6.87
C ALA A 173 8.30 20.65 6.37
N TRP A 174 9.53 21.20 6.37
CA TRP A 174 10.72 20.45 5.96
C TRP A 174 11.10 19.30 6.88
N ILE A 175 10.94 19.47 8.19
CA ILE A 175 11.12 18.36 9.15
C ILE A 175 10.12 17.24 8.87
N TRP A 176 8.85 17.58 8.64
CA TRP A 176 7.82 16.58 8.30
C TRP A 176 8.06 15.91 6.95
N ILE A 177 8.58 16.62 5.94
CA ILE A 177 9.08 16.01 4.70
C ILE A 177 10.22 15.03 5.01
N GLY A 178 11.11 15.38 5.93
CA GLY A 178 12.15 14.47 6.42
C GLY A 178 11.60 13.19 7.01
N VAL A 179 10.61 13.29 7.90
CA VAL A 179 9.91 12.15 8.49
C VAL A 179 9.20 11.32 7.42
N ALA A 180 8.53 11.97 6.46
CA ALA A 180 7.87 11.27 5.35
C ALA A 180 8.88 10.47 4.51
N SER A 181 10.03 11.06 4.19
CA SER A 181 11.11 10.42 3.42
C SER A 181 11.76 9.28 4.18
N ALA A 182 11.89 9.39 5.51
CA ALA A 182 12.44 8.32 6.34
C ALA A 182 11.58 7.05 6.29
N PHE A 183 10.25 7.18 6.32
CA PHE A 183 9.33 6.03 6.25
C PHE A 183 9.08 5.54 4.83
N HIS A 184 9.05 6.43 3.84
CA HIS A 184 8.84 6.07 2.45
C HIS A 184 9.44 7.11 1.50
N VAL A 185 10.63 6.82 0.98
CA VAL A 185 11.45 7.73 0.16
C VAL A 185 10.67 8.36 -1.00
N LEU A 186 9.78 7.62 -1.67
CA LEU A 186 9.04 8.16 -2.81
C LEU A 186 7.93 9.14 -2.38
N VAL A 187 7.27 8.92 -1.24
CA VAL A 187 6.17 9.81 -0.79
C VAL A 187 6.78 11.10 -0.24
N GLY A 188 7.80 10.98 0.62
CA GLY A 188 8.51 12.15 1.16
C GLY A 188 9.36 12.87 0.12
N GLY A 189 10.07 12.14 -0.74
CA GLY A 189 10.93 12.68 -1.79
C GLY A 189 10.12 13.49 -2.82
N TRP A 190 9.11 12.88 -3.43
CA TRP A 190 8.22 13.62 -4.34
C TRP A 190 7.45 14.73 -3.61
N GLY A 191 7.00 14.49 -2.37
CA GLY A 191 6.38 15.52 -1.54
C GLY A 191 7.28 16.74 -1.31
N GLY A 192 8.59 16.52 -1.08
CA GLY A 192 9.58 17.57 -0.93
C GLY A 192 9.84 18.35 -2.23
N VAL A 193 9.95 17.65 -3.36
CA VAL A 193 10.05 18.28 -4.70
C VAL A 193 8.83 19.15 -4.97
N ILE A 194 7.63 18.62 -4.70
CA ILE A 194 6.37 19.32 -4.91
C ILE A 194 6.27 20.56 -4.01
N LEU A 195 6.55 20.44 -2.71
CA LEU A 195 6.50 21.59 -1.79
C LEU A 195 7.58 22.63 -2.10
N GLY A 196 8.78 22.21 -2.52
CA GLY A 196 9.84 23.11 -2.97
C GLY A 196 9.44 23.87 -4.22
N GLY A 197 8.85 23.19 -5.21
CA GLY A 197 8.27 23.81 -6.39
C GLY A 197 7.13 24.77 -6.02
N ALA A 198 6.20 24.35 -5.17
CA ALA A 198 5.08 25.19 -4.73
C ALA A 198 5.56 26.44 -3.97
N TRP A 199 6.61 26.33 -3.15
CA TRP A 199 7.28 27.47 -2.54
C TRP A 199 7.77 28.46 -3.61
N CYS A 200 8.41 27.98 -4.68
CA CYS A 200 8.87 28.77 -5.83
C CYS A 200 7.76 29.49 -6.62
N PHE A 201 6.49 29.12 -6.45
CA PHE A 201 5.33 29.77 -7.10
C PHE A 201 4.37 30.43 -6.10
N THR A 202 4.77 30.59 -4.84
CA THR A 202 4.05 31.37 -3.83
C THR A 202 4.73 32.76 -3.70
N PRO A 203 4.23 33.82 -4.37
CA PRO A 203 4.89 35.13 -4.41
C PRO A 203 4.56 36.03 -3.20
N GLU A 204 3.40 35.88 -2.57
CA GLU A 204 3.01 36.71 -1.42
C GLU A 204 3.73 36.23 -0.16
N ASN A 205 4.49 37.13 0.50
CA ASN A 205 5.16 36.88 1.78
C ASN A 205 6.02 35.62 1.81
N ARG A 206 6.75 35.34 0.71
CA ARG A 206 7.66 34.19 0.63
C ARG A 206 8.69 34.25 1.75
N VAL A 207 8.70 33.22 2.59
CA VAL A 207 9.73 33.03 3.61
C VAL A 207 11.09 32.84 2.94
N SER A 208 12.09 33.57 3.42
CA SER A 208 13.44 33.53 2.83
C SER A 208 14.05 32.12 2.94
N LEU A 209 14.83 31.72 1.94
CA LEU A 209 15.52 30.42 1.96
C LEU A 209 16.44 30.28 3.18
N ARG A 210 17.15 31.36 3.54
CA ARG A 210 18.04 31.39 4.72
C ARG A 210 17.30 31.05 6.01
N SER A 211 16.11 31.60 6.22
CA SER A 211 15.30 31.30 7.40
C SER A 211 14.74 29.87 7.44
N MET A 212 14.75 29.15 6.31
CA MET A 212 14.33 27.74 6.22
C MET A 212 15.50 26.75 6.39
N LEU A 213 16.76 27.21 6.38
CA LEU A 213 17.94 26.35 6.46
C LEU A 213 17.93 25.41 7.67
N PRO A 214 17.52 25.84 8.89
CA PRO A 214 17.48 24.92 10.04
C PRO A 214 16.51 23.75 9.83
N GLY A 215 15.32 24.02 9.31
CA GLY A 215 14.32 22.99 9.02
C GLY A 215 14.70 22.11 7.83
N LEU A 216 15.34 22.67 6.81
CA LEU A 216 15.91 21.90 5.70
C LEU A 216 17.02 20.95 6.17
N ALA A 217 17.95 21.44 6.99
CA ALA A 217 19.03 20.64 7.53
C ALA A 217 18.50 19.54 8.47
N ALA A 218 17.60 19.88 9.41
CA ALA A 218 16.97 18.90 10.29
C ALA A 218 16.13 17.88 9.51
N GLY A 219 15.34 18.34 8.54
CA GLY A 219 14.55 17.48 7.67
C GLY A 219 15.41 16.54 6.84
N LEU A 220 16.51 17.02 6.25
CA LEU A 220 17.48 16.18 5.55
C LEU A 220 18.11 15.15 6.49
N GLY A 221 18.52 15.56 7.70
CA GLY A 221 19.07 14.67 8.71
C GLY A 221 18.13 13.50 9.04
N VAL A 222 16.82 13.78 9.20
CA VAL A 222 15.81 12.73 9.40
C VAL A 222 15.61 11.90 8.13
N ALA A 223 15.56 12.52 6.96
CA ALA A 223 15.37 11.83 5.68
C ALA A 223 16.48 10.81 5.39
N LEU A 224 17.72 11.09 5.82
CA LEU A 224 18.86 10.19 5.62
C LEU A 224 18.66 8.80 6.21
N VAL A 225 17.83 8.65 7.25
CA VAL A 225 17.47 7.35 7.83
C VAL A 225 16.78 6.44 6.81
N GLY A 226 15.99 7.00 5.89
CA GLY A 226 15.36 6.25 4.79
C GLY A 226 16.16 6.29 3.48
N LEU A 227 16.83 7.42 3.19
CA LEU A 227 17.57 7.60 1.94
C LEU A 227 18.85 6.77 1.86
N LEU A 228 19.63 6.68 2.95
CA LEU A 228 20.90 5.94 2.95
C LEU A 228 20.69 4.44 2.65
N PRO A 229 19.74 3.74 3.31
CA PRO A 229 19.40 2.37 2.93
C PRO A 229 19.04 2.22 1.46
N ALA A 230 18.19 3.10 0.92
CA ALA A 230 17.77 3.04 -0.47
C ALA A 230 18.93 3.18 -1.47
N ILE A 231 19.94 3.99 -1.14
CA ILE A 231 21.18 4.11 -1.92
C ILE A 231 22.01 2.82 -1.81
N TRP A 232 22.15 2.28 -0.60
CA TRP A 232 22.94 1.07 -0.34
C TRP A 232 22.40 -0.18 -1.04
N LEU A 233 21.10 -0.27 -1.32
CA LEU A 233 20.49 -1.40 -2.06
C LEU A 233 21.11 -1.66 -3.45
N THR A 234 21.75 -0.65 -4.05
CA THR A 234 22.37 -0.77 -5.37
C THR A 234 23.86 -0.45 -5.38
N LEU A 235 24.41 -0.04 -4.23
CA LEU A 235 25.81 0.34 -4.12
C LEU A 235 26.71 -0.90 -4.27
N GLY A 236 27.68 -0.83 -5.17
CA GLY A 236 28.60 -1.94 -5.44
C GLY A 236 28.04 -3.05 -6.33
N THR A 237 26.79 -2.96 -6.79
CA THR A 237 26.21 -3.94 -7.73
C THR A 237 26.62 -3.60 -9.17
N PRO A 238 27.09 -4.57 -9.99
CA PRO A 238 27.39 -4.35 -11.39
C PRO A 238 26.25 -3.68 -12.17
N ALA A 239 26.59 -2.82 -13.14
CA ALA A 239 25.62 -2.05 -13.90
C ALA A 239 24.61 -2.94 -14.65
N GLU A 240 25.07 -4.06 -15.22
CA GLU A 240 24.23 -5.04 -15.92
C GLU A 240 23.15 -5.65 -15.00
N ILE A 241 23.54 -6.03 -13.77
CA ILE A 241 22.59 -6.58 -12.78
C ILE A 241 21.59 -5.50 -12.35
N THR A 242 22.04 -4.26 -12.17
CA THR A 242 21.16 -3.14 -11.81
C THR A 242 20.18 -2.81 -12.92
N GLU A 243 20.61 -2.84 -14.18
CA GLU A 243 19.76 -2.64 -15.35
C GLU A 243 18.69 -3.73 -15.43
N GLU A 244 19.09 -5.00 -15.34
CA GLU A 244 18.17 -6.12 -15.41
C GLU A 244 17.16 -6.10 -14.25
N ALA A 245 17.61 -5.79 -13.03
CA ALA A 245 16.73 -5.62 -11.88
C ALA A 245 15.68 -4.52 -12.12
N ASN A 246 16.06 -3.39 -12.70
CA ASN A 246 15.11 -2.32 -13.03
C ASN A 246 14.10 -2.81 -14.08
N ARG A 247 14.53 -3.56 -15.11
CA ARG A 247 13.63 -4.10 -16.14
C ARG A 247 12.60 -5.06 -15.55
N ILE A 248 13.06 -6.01 -14.73
CA ILE A 248 12.20 -6.95 -13.99
C ILE A 248 11.19 -6.17 -13.15
N TYR A 249 11.66 -5.19 -12.38
CA TYR A 249 10.81 -4.42 -11.48
C TYR A 249 9.71 -3.64 -12.24
N VAL A 250 10.10 -2.94 -13.33
CA VAL A 250 9.20 -2.06 -14.08
C VAL A 250 8.26 -2.81 -14.99
N PHE A 251 8.78 -3.73 -15.81
CA PHE A 251 8.00 -4.36 -16.88
C PHE A 251 7.37 -5.68 -16.49
N GLU A 252 8.00 -6.46 -15.61
CA GLU A 252 7.47 -7.76 -15.20
C GLU A 252 6.63 -7.66 -13.92
N ARG A 253 7.15 -6.98 -12.89
CA ARG A 253 6.53 -7.01 -11.57
C ARG A 253 5.46 -5.94 -11.35
N LEU A 254 5.67 -4.71 -11.83
CA LEU A 254 4.84 -3.54 -11.52
C LEU A 254 4.41 -2.68 -12.74
N PRO A 255 4.20 -3.24 -13.95
CA PRO A 255 3.84 -2.41 -15.11
C PRO A 255 2.53 -1.66 -14.89
N HIS A 256 1.58 -2.26 -14.19
CA HIS A 256 0.27 -1.68 -13.83
C HIS A 256 0.35 -0.45 -12.89
N HIS A 257 1.54 -0.08 -12.41
CA HIS A 257 1.79 1.13 -11.62
C HIS A 257 2.78 2.10 -12.28
N LEU A 258 3.62 1.60 -13.19
CA LEU A 258 4.82 2.30 -13.67
C LEU A 258 4.81 2.58 -15.18
N VAL A 259 3.90 1.96 -15.92
CA VAL A 259 3.90 1.94 -17.38
C VAL A 259 2.50 2.32 -17.87
N ILE A 260 2.35 3.48 -18.51
CA ILE A 260 1.02 4.09 -18.73
C ILE A 260 0.12 3.20 -19.60
N HIS A 261 0.68 2.51 -20.58
CA HIS A 261 -0.06 1.66 -21.50
C HIS A 261 -0.51 0.33 -20.86
N ALA A 262 0.04 -0.02 -19.70
CA ALA A 262 -0.39 -1.15 -18.88
C ALA A 262 -1.50 -0.76 -17.88
N PHE A 263 -1.91 0.51 -17.84
CA PHE A 263 -2.95 0.98 -16.92
C PHE A 263 -4.33 0.56 -17.42
N LYS A 264 -5.22 0.35 -16.45
CA LYS A 264 -6.62 0.04 -16.77
C LYS A 264 -7.35 1.25 -17.32
N ARG A 265 -8.22 0.98 -18.30
CA ARG A 265 -9.12 1.96 -18.89
C ARG A 265 -10.06 2.59 -17.86
N ASP A 266 -10.76 1.80 -17.04
CA ASP A 266 -11.80 2.35 -16.15
C ASP A 266 -11.26 3.34 -15.08
N PRO A 267 -10.24 3.00 -14.26
CA PRO A 267 -9.67 3.93 -13.29
C PRO A 267 -9.00 5.13 -13.97
N PHE A 268 -8.41 4.95 -15.15
CA PHE A 268 -7.84 6.04 -15.93
C PHE A 268 -8.91 7.05 -16.37
N ILE A 269 -10.04 6.57 -16.90
CA ILE A 269 -11.17 7.44 -17.28
C ILE A 269 -11.72 8.17 -16.05
N GLN A 270 -11.88 7.46 -14.92
CA GLN A 270 -12.33 8.05 -13.66
C GLN A 270 -11.37 9.14 -13.17
N PHE A 271 -10.06 8.92 -13.29
CA PHE A 271 -9.03 9.92 -13.01
C PHE A 271 -9.15 11.15 -13.90
N VAL A 272 -9.36 10.98 -15.22
CA VAL A 272 -9.56 12.11 -16.14
C VAL A 272 -10.82 12.91 -15.78
N VAL A 273 -11.92 12.27 -15.41
CA VAL A 273 -13.13 12.96 -14.94
C VAL A 273 -12.85 13.77 -13.68
N CYS A 274 -12.16 13.18 -12.70
CA CYS A 274 -11.73 13.87 -11.48
C CYS A 274 -10.78 15.04 -11.78
N LEU A 275 -9.89 14.89 -12.77
CA LEU A 275 -8.98 15.94 -13.22
C LEU A 275 -9.73 17.13 -13.82
N VAL A 276 -10.72 16.87 -14.69
CA VAL A 276 -11.57 17.91 -15.29
C VAL A 276 -12.37 18.65 -14.20
N LEU A 277 -12.95 17.91 -13.25
CA LEU A 277 -13.64 18.51 -12.10
C LEU A 277 -12.68 19.36 -11.25
N GLY A 278 -11.46 18.85 -11.02
CA GLY A 278 -10.41 19.55 -10.29
C GLY A 278 -9.99 20.85 -10.98
N ALA A 279 -9.82 20.82 -12.30
CA ALA A 279 -9.50 22.02 -13.09
C ALA A 279 -10.62 23.06 -13.05
N TRP A 280 -11.90 22.62 -13.14
CA TRP A 280 -13.05 23.51 -13.00
C TRP A 280 -13.13 24.14 -11.60
N LEU A 281 -12.90 23.36 -10.54
CA LEU A 281 -12.86 23.87 -9.17
C LEU A 281 -11.68 24.85 -8.97
N ALA A 282 -10.49 24.52 -9.46
CA ALA A 282 -9.32 25.38 -9.40
C ALA A 282 -9.58 26.71 -10.12
N TRP A 283 -10.22 26.68 -11.30
CA TRP A 283 -10.59 27.89 -12.03
C TRP A 283 -11.62 28.75 -11.28
N THR A 284 -12.69 28.13 -10.76
CA THR A 284 -13.77 28.86 -10.10
C THR A 284 -13.40 29.37 -8.70
N LEU A 285 -12.42 28.75 -8.05
CA LEU A 285 -11.91 29.13 -6.74
C LEU A 285 -10.52 29.78 -6.80
N ARG A 286 -10.05 30.21 -7.99
CA ARG A 286 -8.69 30.76 -8.19
C ARG A 286 -8.36 31.98 -7.32
N ALA A 287 -9.38 32.73 -6.91
CA ALA A 287 -9.23 33.90 -6.04
C ALA A 287 -9.15 33.53 -4.54
N ASP A 288 -9.50 32.29 -4.17
CA ASP A 288 -9.50 31.85 -2.79
C ASP A 288 -8.07 31.49 -2.34
N ARG A 289 -7.48 32.37 -1.54
CA ARG A 289 -6.10 32.22 -1.06
C ARG A 289 -5.89 30.97 -0.21
N ARG A 290 -6.94 30.42 0.42
CA ARG A 290 -6.85 29.23 1.28
C ARG A 290 -6.42 27.99 0.51
N LEU A 291 -6.79 27.91 -0.77
CA LEU A 291 -6.49 26.77 -1.64
C LEU A 291 -5.23 26.96 -2.49
N ARG A 292 -4.64 28.16 -2.51
CA ARG A 292 -3.56 28.50 -3.44
C ARG A 292 -2.38 27.53 -3.35
N LEU A 293 -1.83 27.32 -2.15
CA LEU A 293 -0.71 26.42 -1.95
C LEU A 293 -1.10 24.97 -2.24
N LEU A 294 -2.32 24.55 -1.84
CA LEU A 294 -2.80 23.20 -2.13
C LEU A 294 -2.90 22.95 -3.64
N TRP A 295 -3.42 23.90 -4.42
CA TRP A 295 -3.45 23.76 -5.87
C TRP A 295 -2.06 23.68 -6.49
N LEU A 296 -1.08 24.44 -5.99
CA LEU A 296 0.31 24.27 -6.43
C LEU A 296 0.86 22.87 -6.11
N VAL A 297 0.49 22.30 -4.97
CA VAL A 297 0.84 20.91 -4.60
C VAL A 297 0.19 19.90 -5.55
N VAL A 298 -1.11 20.05 -5.84
CA VAL A 298 -1.82 19.17 -6.79
C VAL A 298 -1.22 19.29 -8.19
N THR A 299 -0.98 20.51 -8.66
CA THR A 299 -0.34 20.76 -9.96
C THR A 299 1.06 20.16 -10.00
N GLY A 300 1.86 20.29 -8.94
CA GLY A 300 3.18 19.66 -8.87
C GLY A 300 3.12 18.14 -9.02
N ALA A 301 2.16 17.48 -8.37
CA ALA A 301 1.95 16.04 -8.51
C ALA A 301 1.52 15.65 -9.94
N LEU A 302 0.67 16.46 -10.59
CA LEU A 302 0.27 16.25 -11.98
C LEU A 302 1.42 16.46 -12.95
N VAL A 303 2.29 17.46 -12.73
CA VAL A 303 3.49 17.69 -13.54
C VAL A 303 4.45 16.51 -13.46
N ILE A 304 4.64 15.91 -12.28
CA ILE A 304 5.45 14.69 -12.13
C ILE A 304 4.82 13.52 -12.91
N ALA A 305 3.49 13.35 -12.85
CA ALA A 305 2.81 12.31 -13.62
C ALA A 305 2.96 12.52 -15.15
N VAL A 306 2.87 13.77 -15.62
CA VAL A 306 3.13 14.12 -17.03
C VAL A 306 4.59 13.85 -17.41
N ALA A 307 5.55 14.15 -16.54
CA ALA A 307 6.95 13.79 -16.79
C ALA A 307 7.13 12.27 -16.93
N GLY A 308 6.47 11.48 -16.09
CA GLY A 308 6.43 10.03 -16.24
C GLY A 308 5.85 9.58 -17.58
N LEU A 309 4.74 10.18 -18.02
CA LEU A 309 4.16 9.92 -19.34
C LEU A 309 5.16 10.24 -20.46
N VAL A 310 5.83 11.39 -20.40
CA VAL A 310 6.83 11.78 -21.40
C VAL A 310 8.00 10.79 -21.42
N ILE A 311 8.49 10.37 -20.26
CA ILE A 311 9.57 9.37 -20.13
C ILE A 311 9.13 8.04 -20.78
N ASP A 312 7.94 7.52 -20.43
CA ASP A 312 7.43 6.25 -20.96
C ASP A 312 7.28 6.28 -22.49
N GLN A 313 6.75 7.38 -23.04
CA GLN A 313 6.48 7.48 -24.48
C GLN A 313 7.74 7.77 -25.30
N LEU A 314 8.64 8.65 -24.83
CA LEU A 314 9.88 8.95 -25.56
C LEU A 314 10.90 7.82 -25.52
N LEU A 315 10.89 7.01 -24.44
CA LEU A 315 11.84 5.91 -24.26
C LEU A 315 11.26 4.55 -24.60
N TRP A 316 10.15 4.48 -25.33
CA TRP A 316 9.52 3.23 -25.75
C TRP A 316 10.50 2.26 -26.43
N SER A 317 11.39 2.78 -27.29
CA SER A 317 12.44 2.00 -27.98
C SER A 317 13.72 1.80 -27.16
N HIS A 318 13.81 2.35 -25.95
CA HIS A 318 14.98 2.29 -25.06
C HIS A 318 14.60 1.70 -23.69
N PRO A 319 14.16 0.43 -23.62
CA PRO A 319 13.58 -0.16 -22.41
C PRO A 319 14.50 -0.15 -21.19
N ALA A 320 15.81 -0.25 -21.39
CA ALA A 320 16.80 -0.15 -20.31
C ALA A 320 16.75 1.22 -19.59
N LEU A 321 16.79 2.30 -20.38
CA LEU A 321 16.73 3.66 -19.86
C LEU A 321 15.33 3.98 -19.31
N ALA A 322 14.27 3.50 -19.99
CA ALA A 322 12.90 3.62 -19.51
C ALA A 322 12.75 2.98 -18.12
N ALA A 323 13.21 1.73 -17.93
CA ALA A 323 13.15 1.04 -16.64
C ALA A 323 13.92 1.77 -15.54
N LYS A 324 15.13 2.28 -15.85
CA LYS A 324 15.96 3.04 -14.92
C LYS A 324 15.24 4.29 -14.36
N LEU A 325 14.39 4.92 -15.17
CA LEU A 325 13.66 6.14 -14.79
C LEU A 325 12.27 5.84 -14.25
N LEU A 326 11.48 4.96 -14.88
CA LEU A 326 10.09 4.70 -14.52
C LEU A 326 9.92 4.04 -13.15
N LYS A 327 10.96 3.36 -12.62
CA LYS A 327 10.93 2.73 -11.28
C LYS A 327 10.60 3.68 -10.12
N TYR A 328 10.67 4.99 -10.31
CA TYR A 328 10.38 6.00 -9.30
C TYR A 328 8.90 6.41 -9.20
N TYR A 329 7.96 5.62 -9.71
CA TYR A 329 6.51 5.77 -9.46
C TYR A 329 5.92 7.17 -9.77
N TRP A 330 6.24 7.69 -10.95
CA TRP A 330 5.85 9.04 -11.40
C TRP A 330 4.35 9.37 -11.30
N TYR A 331 3.48 8.38 -11.39
CA TYR A 331 2.03 8.58 -11.46
C TYR A 331 1.31 8.53 -10.11
N ARG A 332 1.95 7.99 -9.06
CA ARG A 332 1.24 7.65 -7.81
C ARG A 332 0.84 8.87 -6.99
N MET A 333 1.66 9.92 -6.99
CA MET A 333 1.36 11.16 -6.27
C MET A 333 0.15 11.90 -6.86
N SER A 334 -0.13 11.78 -8.17
CA SER A 334 -1.29 12.45 -8.74
C SER A 334 -2.61 11.85 -8.27
N ASP A 335 -2.69 10.53 -8.09
CA ASP A 335 -3.87 9.85 -7.55
C ASP A 335 -4.24 10.39 -6.16
N SER A 336 -3.25 10.49 -5.26
CA SER A 336 -3.46 10.95 -3.89
C SER A 336 -3.70 12.45 -3.82
N MET A 337 -2.85 13.28 -4.42
CA MET A 337 -2.95 14.74 -4.28
C MET A 337 -4.18 15.31 -5.01
N LEU A 338 -4.59 14.76 -6.16
CA LEU A 338 -5.82 15.19 -6.82
C LEU A 338 -7.04 14.92 -5.92
N SER A 339 -7.08 13.76 -5.25
CA SER A 339 -8.15 13.41 -4.31
C SER A 339 -8.21 14.37 -3.10
N VAL A 340 -7.04 14.75 -2.56
CA VAL A 340 -6.95 15.77 -1.50
C VAL A 340 -7.46 17.12 -1.98
N GLY A 341 -7.00 17.57 -3.15
CA GLY A 341 -7.42 18.84 -3.76
C GLY A 341 -8.93 18.91 -3.98
N LEU A 342 -9.51 17.86 -4.54
CA LEU A 342 -10.96 17.76 -4.76
C LEU A 342 -11.75 17.83 -3.46
N ALA A 343 -11.36 17.07 -2.45
CA ALA A 343 -12.06 17.05 -1.17
C ALA A 343 -12.11 18.44 -0.52
N MET A 344 -10.98 19.15 -0.49
CA MET A 344 -10.89 20.49 0.09
C MET A 344 -11.62 21.53 -0.77
N ALA A 345 -11.48 21.47 -2.09
CA ALA A 345 -12.07 22.44 -3.00
C ALA A 345 -13.59 22.34 -3.08
N VAL A 346 -14.15 21.12 -3.05
CA VAL A 346 -15.61 20.91 -2.97
C VAL A 346 -16.15 21.54 -1.69
N ALA A 347 -15.50 21.29 -0.55
CA ALA A 347 -15.92 21.86 0.72
C ALA A 347 -15.87 23.40 0.71
N VAL A 348 -14.77 23.99 0.24
CA VAL A 348 -14.64 25.45 0.08
C VAL A 348 -15.70 26.01 -0.87
N LYS A 349 -16.04 25.31 -1.97
CA LYS A 349 -17.08 25.73 -2.90
C LYS A 349 -18.44 25.80 -2.22
N ILE A 350 -18.82 24.78 -1.44
CA ILE A 350 -20.08 24.77 -0.69
C ILE A 350 -20.12 25.94 0.29
N ILE A 351 -19.04 26.16 1.05
CA ILE A 351 -18.92 27.29 1.99
C ILE A 351 -19.10 28.64 1.27
N SER A 352 -18.50 28.80 0.09
CA SER A 352 -18.63 30.04 -0.70
C SER A 352 -20.07 30.30 -1.19
N LEU A 353 -20.88 29.25 -1.33
CA LEU A 353 -22.28 29.35 -1.75
C LEU A 353 -23.21 29.68 -0.58
N GLU A 354 -22.81 29.50 0.68
CA GLU A 354 -23.70 29.78 1.82
C GLU A 354 -24.16 31.24 1.88
N SER A 355 -23.28 32.19 1.52
CA SER A 355 -23.60 33.62 1.57
C SER A 355 -24.44 34.10 0.39
N THR A 356 -24.43 33.37 -0.74
CA THR A 356 -25.07 33.81 -1.99
C THR A 356 -26.26 32.94 -2.40
N ARG A 357 -26.21 31.64 -2.12
CA ARG A 357 -27.22 30.63 -2.47
C ARG A 357 -27.35 29.57 -1.35
N PRO A 358 -27.83 29.96 -0.15
CA PRO A 358 -27.84 29.09 1.03
C PRO A 358 -28.61 27.78 0.84
N LYS A 359 -29.78 27.81 0.18
CA LYS A 359 -30.57 26.60 -0.13
C LYS A 359 -29.80 25.61 -1.02
N LEU A 360 -29.07 26.13 -2.01
CA LEU A 360 -28.22 25.30 -2.89
C LEU A 360 -27.04 24.72 -2.11
N ALA A 361 -26.38 25.52 -1.26
CA ALA A 361 -25.27 25.05 -0.44
C ALA A 361 -25.70 23.92 0.52
N GLN A 362 -26.84 24.09 1.19
CA GLN A 362 -27.43 23.08 2.07
C GLN A 362 -27.83 21.81 1.30
N GLY A 363 -28.48 21.95 0.14
CA GLY A 363 -28.84 20.83 -0.72
C GLY A 363 -27.63 20.06 -1.24
N LEU A 364 -26.58 20.76 -1.68
CA LEU A 364 -25.32 20.15 -2.13
C LEU A 364 -24.61 19.44 -0.98
N LEU A 365 -24.53 20.05 0.20
CA LEU A 365 -23.91 19.43 1.37
C LEU A 365 -24.66 18.17 1.78
N GLY A 366 -25.99 18.25 1.96
CA GLY A 366 -26.82 17.11 2.32
C GLY A 366 -26.76 15.98 1.28
N GLY A 367 -26.83 16.33 0.00
CA GLY A 367 -26.70 15.38 -1.10
C GLY A 367 -25.33 14.69 -1.13
N LEU A 368 -24.23 15.43 -0.95
CA LEU A 368 -22.88 14.85 -0.93
C LEU A 368 -22.62 14.01 0.31
N VAL A 369 -23.12 14.41 1.48
CA VAL A 369 -23.07 13.60 2.70
C VAL A 369 -23.81 12.28 2.48
N LEU A 370 -25.01 12.33 1.89
CA LEU A 370 -25.77 11.13 1.55
C LEU A 370 -25.01 10.24 0.57
N VAL A 371 -24.49 10.81 -0.53
CA VAL A 371 -23.72 10.05 -1.53
C VAL A 371 -22.47 9.42 -0.92
N CYS A 372 -21.68 10.16 -0.13
CA CYS A 372 -20.50 9.61 0.54
C CYS A 372 -20.89 8.48 1.50
N THR A 373 -21.98 8.64 2.25
CA THR A 373 -22.49 7.64 3.17
C THR A 373 -22.92 6.38 2.42
N LEU A 374 -23.68 6.51 1.34
CA LEU A 374 -24.14 5.38 0.52
C LEU A 374 -22.97 4.65 -0.14
N LEU A 375 -21.99 5.38 -0.71
CA LEU A 375 -20.79 4.77 -1.28
C LEU A 375 -19.95 4.07 -0.21
N MET A 376 -19.91 4.61 1.01
CA MET A 376 -19.20 3.98 2.11
C MET A 376 -19.89 2.72 2.62
N ILE A 377 -21.23 2.73 2.71
CA ILE A 377 -22.03 1.55 3.01
C ILE A 377 -21.84 0.49 1.93
N ASP A 378 -21.94 0.85 0.66
CA ASP A 378 -21.72 -0.07 -0.47
C ASP A 378 -20.31 -0.68 -0.45
N HIS A 379 -19.27 0.14 -0.22
CA HIS A 379 -17.91 -0.35 -0.04
C HIS A 379 -17.82 -1.34 1.12
N ARG A 380 -18.42 -1.00 2.27
CA ARG A 380 -18.42 -1.89 3.44
C ARG A 380 -19.20 -3.18 3.19
N GLN A 381 -20.36 -3.12 2.55
CA GLN A 381 -21.17 -4.29 2.20
C GLN A 381 -20.40 -5.22 1.26
N LYS A 382 -19.72 -4.68 0.25
CA LYS A 382 -18.84 -5.48 -0.63
C LYS A 382 -17.72 -6.17 0.12
N ARG A 383 -17.12 -5.49 1.11
CA ARG A 383 -16.10 -6.06 1.98
C ARG A 383 -16.65 -7.14 2.92
N VAL A 384 -17.81 -6.91 3.53
CA VAL A 384 -18.49 -7.91 4.37
C VAL A 384 -18.89 -9.14 3.56
N ALA A 385 -19.33 -8.95 2.31
CA ALA A 385 -19.68 -10.03 1.39
C ALA A 385 -18.47 -10.81 0.85
N MET A 386 -17.24 -10.32 1.06
CA MET A 386 -15.98 -10.99 0.73
C MET A 386 -15.03 -10.86 1.93
N PRO A 387 -15.26 -11.61 3.03
CA PRO A 387 -14.54 -11.45 4.30
C PRO A 387 -13.07 -11.92 4.24
N LEU A 388 -12.54 -12.16 3.04
CA LEU A 388 -11.19 -12.60 2.78
C LEU A 388 -10.17 -11.49 3.07
N PRO A 389 -9.03 -11.80 3.68
CA PRO A 389 -7.92 -10.88 3.78
C PRO A 389 -7.54 -10.36 2.38
N PRO A 390 -7.34 -9.04 2.19
CA PRO A 390 -7.01 -8.48 0.87
C PRO A 390 -5.78 -9.11 0.21
N SER A 391 -4.82 -9.57 1.02
CA SER A 391 -3.64 -10.31 0.53
C SER A 391 -3.99 -11.63 -0.17
N ILE A 392 -5.04 -12.33 0.25
CA ILE A 392 -5.50 -13.57 -0.37
C ILE A 392 -6.19 -13.28 -1.70
N VAL A 393 -6.99 -12.21 -1.75
CA VAL A 393 -7.69 -11.79 -2.97
C VAL A 393 -6.71 -11.33 -4.04
N GLN A 394 -5.66 -10.59 -3.65
CA GLN A 394 -4.62 -10.05 -4.55
C GLN A 394 -3.44 -10.98 -4.87
N SER A 395 -3.49 -12.23 -4.40
CA SER A 395 -2.58 -13.31 -4.76
C SER A 395 -2.37 -13.42 -6.29
N LYS A 396 -3.37 -13.01 -7.08
CA LYS A 396 -3.26 -12.67 -8.51
C LYS A 396 -3.02 -11.17 -8.65
N PRO A 397 -1.80 -10.68 -8.96
CA PRO A 397 -1.63 -9.34 -9.51
C PRO A 397 -1.95 -9.35 -11.00
N THR A 398 -3.01 -10.09 -11.40
CA THR A 398 -3.75 -9.62 -12.53
C THR A 398 -4.61 -8.45 -12.04
N PRO A 399 -4.87 -7.49 -12.92
CA PRO A 399 -5.70 -6.35 -12.63
C PRO A 399 -7.11 -6.68 -12.04
N ASP A 400 -7.57 -7.93 -11.98
CA ASP A 400 -8.96 -8.29 -11.63
C ASP A 400 -9.41 -8.04 -10.18
N THR A 401 -8.53 -7.69 -9.25
CA THR A 401 -8.86 -7.71 -7.81
C THR A 401 -9.21 -6.33 -7.23
N ARG A 402 -8.95 -5.25 -7.95
CA ARG A 402 -9.40 -3.88 -7.60
C ARG A 402 -10.40 -3.27 -8.58
N SER A 403 -10.55 -3.83 -9.79
CA SER A 403 -11.63 -3.45 -10.71
C SER A 403 -12.72 -4.50 -10.68
N ILE A 404 -13.54 -4.39 -9.65
CA ILE A 404 -14.97 -4.66 -9.81
C ILE A 404 -15.41 -3.74 -10.97
N SER A 405 -15.75 -4.31 -12.13
CA SER A 405 -16.26 -3.56 -13.29
C SER A 405 -17.41 -2.64 -12.88
N PHE A 406 -17.72 -1.57 -13.63
CA PHE A 406 -18.88 -0.72 -13.34
C PHE A 406 -20.14 -1.56 -13.03
N ARG A 407 -20.40 -2.64 -13.78
CA ARG A 407 -21.51 -3.59 -13.51
C ARG A 407 -21.37 -4.34 -12.19
N GLN A 408 -20.19 -4.87 -11.86
CA GLN A 408 -19.94 -5.49 -10.56
C GLN A 408 -20.05 -4.47 -9.41
N ARG A 409 -19.77 -3.17 -9.68
CA ARG A 409 -19.79 -2.08 -8.70
C ARG A 409 -21.23 -1.69 -8.35
N TRP A 410 -22.20 -2.05 -9.18
CA TRP A 410 -23.63 -1.86 -8.93
C TRP A 410 -24.39 -3.18 -8.70
N GLY A 411 -23.70 -4.28 -8.38
CA GLY A 411 -24.34 -5.56 -8.09
C GLY A 411 -24.99 -6.26 -9.30
N LEU A 412 -24.70 -5.81 -10.53
CA LEU A 412 -25.28 -6.33 -11.77
C LEU A 412 -24.50 -7.50 -12.38
N ALA A 413 -23.56 -8.09 -11.64
CA ALA A 413 -22.78 -9.24 -12.10
C ALA A 413 -22.82 -10.36 -11.05
N PRO A 414 -23.00 -11.63 -11.47
CA PRO A 414 -23.04 -12.76 -10.55
C PRO A 414 -21.72 -12.91 -9.80
N ARG A 415 -21.80 -13.42 -8.56
CA ARG A 415 -20.62 -13.82 -7.76
C ARG A 415 -19.77 -14.77 -8.62
N LYS A 416 -18.48 -14.45 -8.80
CA LYS A 416 -17.55 -15.35 -9.52
C LYS A 416 -17.35 -16.61 -8.65
N THR A 417 -17.96 -17.72 -9.04
CA THR A 417 -17.51 -19.06 -8.67
C THR A 417 -16.22 -19.35 -9.43
N MET A 418 -15.22 -19.97 -8.77
CA MET A 418 -14.08 -20.54 -9.49
C MET A 418 -14.52 -21.91 -10.01
N THR A 419 -14.77 -22.00 -11.31
CA THR A 419 -14.87 -23.30 -12.00
C THR A 419 -13.47 -23.90 -12.06
N LEU A 420 -13.26 -24.97 -11.30
CA LEU A 420 -11.99 -25.67 -11.14
C LEU A 420 -12.13 -27.08 -11.70
N ALA A 421 -11.02 -27.67 -12.14
CA ALA A 421 -11.02 -28.93 -12.89
C ALA A 421 -11.50 -30.17 -12.10
N ASN A 422 -11.81 -30.05 -10.80
CA ASN A 422 -11.97 -31.17 -9.86
C ASN A 422 -13.08 -31.02 -8.81
N TYR A 423 -13.78 -29.90 -8.77
CA TYR A 423 -14.86 -29.69 -7.82
C TYR A 423 -16.06 -29.16 -8.60
N ASP A 424 -17.27 -29.48 -8.14
CA ASP A 424 -18.55 -28.93 -8.62
C ASP A 424 -18.69 -27.42 -8.30
N SER A 425 -17.58 -26.68 -8.35
CA SER A 425 -17.23 -25.36 -7.81
C SER A 425 -16.89 -25.38 -6.31
N ILE A 426 -15.72 -24.81 -5.96
CA ILE A 426 -15.44 -24.32 -4.59
C ILE A 426 -15.44 -22.80 -4.61
N THR A 427 -15.89 -22.22 -3.52
CA THR A 427 -15.86 -20.78 -3.31
C THR A 427 -14.46 -20.30 -2.91
N TYR A 428 -14.21 -19.00 -3.05
CA TYR A 428 -12.97 -18.39 -2.56
C TYR A 428 -12.85 -18.48 -1.03
N ASP A 429 -13.96 -18.44 -0.31
CA ASP A 429 -14.01 -18.55 1.16
C ASP A 429 -13.59 -19.96 1.62
N GLU A 430 -14.09 -21.00 0.95
CA GLU A 430 -13.67 -22.38 1.20
C GLU A 430 -12.20 -22.59 0.86
N HIS A 431 -11.74 -22.07 -0.29
CA HIS A 431 -10.32 -22.16 -0.68
C HIS A 431 -9.42 -21.50 0.37
N TYR A 432 -9.79 -20.31 0.85
CA TYR A 432 -9.07 -19.62 1.91
C TYR A 432 -9.09 -20.38 3.24
N TYR A 433 -10.24 -20.90 3.65
CA TYR A 433 -10.36 -21.71 4.86
C TYR A 433 -9.41 -22.92 4.81
N HIS A 434 -9.40 -23.64 3.69
CA HIS A 434 -8.48 -24.76 3.51
C HIS A 434 -7.01 -24.34 3.43
N TRP A 435 -6.71 -23.15 2.90
CA TRP A 435 -5.35 -22.57 2.89
C TRP A 435 -4.84 -22.30 4.30
N VAL A 436 -5.65 -21.64 5.14
CA VAL A 436 -5.28 -21.38 6.54
C VAL A 436 -5.11 -22.70 7.28
N LYS A 437 -6.05 -23.64 7.13
CA LYS A 437 -6.00 -24.96 7.77
C LYS A 437 -4.74 -25.74 7.43
N VAL A 438 -4.32 -25.77 6.16
CA VAL A 438 -3.07 -26.46 5.78
C VAL A 438 -1.84 -25.74 6.34
N CYS A 439 -1.85 -24.40 6.38
CA CYS A 439 -0.74 -23.63 6.95
C CYS A 439 -0.60 -23.83 8.47
N GLU A 440 -1.69 -23.78 9.22
CA GLU A 440 -1.68 -24.07 10.67
C GLU A 440 -1.22 -25.50 10.94
N TRP A 441 -1.64 -26.45 10.10
CA TRP A 441 -1.14 -27.82 10.18
C TRP A 441 0.38 -27.88 9.95
N ILE A 442 0.90 -27.17 8.94
CA ILE A 442 2.34 -27.09 8.66
C ILE A 442 3.11 -26.54 9.86
N ASP A 443 2.61 -25.46 10.48
CA ASP A 443 3.25 -24.84 11.64
C ASP A 443 3.37 -25.83 12.82
N GLN A 444 2.36 -26.66 13.03
CA GLN A 444 2.32 -27.61 14.14
C GLN A 444 3.05 -28.94 13.86
N ASN A 445 3.25 -29.31 12.59
CA ASN A 445 3.65 -30.68 12.21
C ASN A 445 4.97 -30.78 11.43
N THR A 446 5.65 -29.66 11.16
CA THR A 446 6.93 -29.66 10.44
C THR A 446 8.01 -28.93 11.23
N PRO A 447 9.31 -29.27 11.08
CA PRO A 447 10.39 -28.56 11.77
C PRO A 447 10.41 -27.05 11.44
N ALA A 448 10.78 -26.19 12.38
CA ALA A 448 10.72 -24.72 12.24
C ALA A 448 11.61 -24.17 11.12
N GLU A 449 12.73 -24.85 10.86
CA GLU A 449 13.73 -24.56 9.86
C GLU A 449 13.37 -25.09 8.45
N SER A 450 12.22 -25.74 8.31
CA SER A 450 11.79 -26.34 7.05
C SER A 450 11.46 -25.29 6.01
N ARG A 451 11.87 -25.57 4.77
CA ARG A 451 11.61 -24.73 3.60
C ARG A 451 10.68 -25.42 2.60
N PHE A 452 9.75 -24.64 2.03
CA PHE A 452 8.68 -25.13 1.19
C PHE A 452 8.70 -24.59 -0.24
N LEU A 453 8.37 -25.46 -1.20
CA LEU A 453 7.80 -25.04 -2.48
C LEU A 453 6.29 -24.80 -2.26
N VAL A 454 5.82 -23.59 -2.56
CA VAL A 454 4.41 -23.19 -2.33
C VAL A 454 3.76 -22.76 -3.64
N PRO A 455 2.42 -22.68 -3.75
CA PRO A 455 1.79 -22.16 -4.96
C PRO A 455 2.18 -20.69 -5.22
N ARG A 456 2.36 -20.32 -6.50
CA ARG A 456 2.96 -19.04 -6.94
C ARG A 456 2.41 -17.78 -6.26
N SER A 457 1.12 -17.80 -5.99
CA SER A 457 0.33 -16.65 -5.56
C SER A 457 0.18 -16.55 -4.03
N GLN A 458 0.85 -17.40 -3.25
CA GLN A 458 0.59 -17.54 -1.81
C GLN A 458 1.49 -16.68 -0.90
N GLN A 459 1.34 -15.36 -1.00
CA GLN A 459 2.12 -14.39 -0.20
C GLN A 459 1.89 -14.45 1.33
N THR A 460 0.86 -15.18 1.78
CA THR A 460 0.52 -15.32 3.22
C THR A 460 1.05 -16.60 3.83
N PHE A 461 1.81 -17.41 3.09
CA PHE A 461 2.36 -18.67 3.59
C PHE A 461 3.14 -18.48 4.89
N LYS A 462 4.16 -17.61 4.89
CA LYS A 462 4.97 -17.28 6.07
C LYS A 462 4.11 -16.82 7.26
N TRP A 463 3.03 -16.10 6.96
CA TRP A 463 2.13 -15.52 7.95
C TRP A 463 1.37 -16.59 8.74
N TYR A 464 0.85 -17.61 8.06
CA TYR A 464 0.06 -18.66 8.71
C TYR A 464 0.89 -19.89 9.06
N ALA A 465 1.81 -20.30 8.18
CA ALA A 465 2.59 -21.51 8.35
C ALA A 465 3.84 -21.32 9.21
N GLN A 466 4.29 -20.08 9.43
CA GLN A 466 5.53 -19.77 10.18
C GLN A 466 6.75 -20.55 9.64
N ARG A 467 6.79 -20.83 8.33
CA ARG A 467 7.90 -21.50 7.63
C ARG A 467 8.37 -20.66 6.44
N SER A 468 9.62 -20.86 6.03
CA SER A 468 10.17 -20.21 4.85
C SER A 468 9.64 -20.87 3.57
N ASP A 469 9.41 -20.07 2.53
CA ASP A 469 9.24 -20.57 1.17
C ASP A 469 10.49 -20.34 0.33
N VAL A 470 10.53 -20.96 -0.84
CA VAL A 470 11.62 -20.72 -1.78
C VAL A 470 11.49 -19.34 -2.40
N ALA A 471 10.34 -19.06 -3.03
CA ALA A 471 9.95 -17.76 -3.54
C ALA A 471 8.45 -17.78 -3.88
N ASN A 472 7.80 -16.61 -3.78
CA ASN A 472 6.47 -16.38 -4.31
C ASN A 472 6.44 -15.07 -5.12
N TRP A 473 5.37 -14.87 -5.88
CA TRP A 473 5.30 -13.78 -6.84
C TRP A 473 5.17 -12.38 -6.19
N LYS A 474 4.61 -12.28 -4.98
CA LYS A 474 4.48 -10.97 -4.33
C LYS A 474 5.81 -10.52 -3.71
N ASP A 475 6.47 -11.43 -3.00
CA ASP A 475 7.66 -11.20 -2.18
C ASP A 475 8.93 -11.01 -3.02
N ILE A 476 8.94 -9.92 -3.77
CA ILE A 476 10.12 -9.45 -4.50
C ILE A 476 11.09 -8.72 -3.55
N PRO A 477 12.39 -9.06 -3.56
CA PRO A 477 13.45 -8.29 -2.90
C PRO A 477 13.54 -6.84 -3.40
N GLN A 478 14.34 -6.01 -2.72
CA GLN A 478 14.51 -4.60 -3.08
C GLN A 478 15.91 -4.26 -3.60
N ASP A 479 16.94 -5.04 -3.26
CA ASP A 479 18.27 -4.91 -3.87
C ASP A 479 18.34 -5.60 -5.24
N ALA A 480 19.19 -5.05 -6.11
CA ALA A 480 19.24 -5.45 -7.51
C ALA A 480 19.64 -6.93 -7.70
N ALA A 481 20.65 -7.40 -6.96
CA ALA A 481 21.10 -8.80 -7.07
C ALA A 481 20.01 -9.79 -6.66
N SER A 482 19.31 -9.51 -5.56
CA SER A 482 18.24 -10.36 -5.07
C SER A 482 16.99 -10.29 -5.95
N ILE A 483 16.68 -9.16 -6.59
CA ILE A 483 15.60 -9.08 -7.61
C ILE A 483 15.88 -10.03 -8.78
N VAL A 484 17.09 -10.01 -9.32
CA VAL A 484 17.48 -10.91 -10.43
C VAL A 484 17.45 -12.37 -9.98
N LYS A 485 17.94 -12.66 -8.76
CA LYS A 485 17.87 -14.01 -8.18
C LYS A 485 16.42 -14.47 -7.99
N TRP A 486 15.55 -13.59 -7.51
CA TRP A 486 14.12 -13.85 -7.35
C TRP A 486 13.46 -14.17 -8.69
N GLN A 487 13.72 -13.40 -9.75
CA GLN A 487 13.15 -13.67 -11.07
C GLN A 487 13.60 -15.03 -11.60
N LYS A 488 14.90 -15.35 -11.52
CA LYS A 488 15.44 -16.67 -11.90
C LYS A 488 14.78 -17.81 -11.12
N THR A 489 14.56 -17.60 -9.82
CA THR A 489 13.91 -18.58 -8.93
C THR A 489 12.44 -18.77 -9.32
N ILE A 490 11.72 -17.68 -9.58
CA ILE A 490 10.32 -17.71 -10.03
C ILE A 490 10.19 -18.42 -11.38
N ASP A 491 11.08 -18.17 -12.33
CA ASP A 491 11.03 -18.79 -13.66
C ASP A 491 11.39 -20.28 -13.60
N ALA A 492 12.29 -20.68 -12.68
CA ALA A 492 12.62 -22.07 -12.43
C ALA A 492 11.43 -22.85 -11.81
N ILE A 493 10.73 -22.26 -10.84
CA ILE A 493 9.62 -22.93 -10.14
C ILE A 493 8.31 -22.85 -10.95
N TYR A 494 8.04 -21.71 -11.60
CA TYR A 494 6.78 -21.40 -12.28
C TYR A 494 7.02 -20.90 -13.72
N PRO A 495 7.47 -21.77 -14.65
CA PRO A 495 7.72 -21.35 -16.02
C PRO A 495 6.45 -20.76 -16.65
N PRO A 496 6.52 -19.82 -17.62
CA PRO A 496 5.35 -19.11 -18.14
C PRO A 496 4.19 -20.01 -18.57
N ILE A 497 4.51 -21.18 -19.15
CA ILE A 497 3.53 -22.18 -19.60
C ILE A 497 2.79 -22.88 -18.45
N SER A 498 3.33 -22.83 -17.23
CA SER A 498 2.79 -23.47 -16.03
C SER A 498 1.75 -22.63 -15.28
N ARG A 499 1.44 -21.38 -15.68
CA ARG A 499 0.54 -20.49 -14.91
C ARG A 499 -0.80 -21.13 -14.51
N ARG A 500 -1.31 -22.08 -15.30
CA ARG A 500 -2.54 -22.82 -15.01
C ARG A 500 -2.35 -23.99 -14.04
N ALA A 501 -1.31 -24.80 -14.24
CA ALA A 501 -1.03 -26.00 -13.46
C ALA A 501 -0.13 -25.75 -12.23
N ASP A 502 0.46 -24.55 -12.12
CA ASP A 502 1.38 -24.13 -11.06
C ASP A 502 2.50 -25.18 -10.87
N LEU A 503 2.88 -25.48 -9.62
CA LEU A 503 3.83 -26.53 -9.26
C LEU A 503 3.51 -27.92 -9.87
N LEU A 504 2.23 -28.23 -10.09
CA LEU A 504 1.83 -29.54 -10.63
C LEU A 504 2.14 -29.70 -12.12
N TYR A 505 2.65 -28.66 -12.79
CA TYR A 505 3.25 -28.76 -14.12
C TYR A 505 4.47 -29.69 -14.16
N TRP A 506 5.32 -29.65 -13.15
CA TRP A 506 6.60 -30.38 -13.11
C TRP A 506 6.43 -31.84 -12.73
N ASN A 507 6.95 -32.78 -13.53
CA ASN A 507 6.97 -34.20 -13.14
C ASN A 507 7.76 -34.46 -11.82
N ASP A 508 7.61 -35.65 -11.23
CA ASP A 508 8.18 -35.97 -9.91
C ASP A 508 9.70 -35.78 -9.89
N ARG A 509 10.42 -36.21 -10.95
CA ARG A 509 11.87 -35.99 -11.07
C ARG A 509 12.25 -34.50 -11.05
N SER A 510 11.44 -33.66 -11.68
CA SER A 510 11.68 -32.22 -11.73
C SER A 510 11.38 -31.56 -10.38
N LEU A 511 10.33 -31.98 -9.67
CA LEU A 511 10.03 -31.53 -8.32
C LEU A 511 11.12 -31.94 -7.32
N GLU A 512 11.64 -33.17 -7.43
CA GLU A 512 12.77 -33.63 -6.64
C GLU A 512 14.03 -32.79 -6.92
N ARG A 513 14.31 -32.49 -8.20
CA ARG A 513 15.41 -31.60 -8.58
C ARG A 513 15.25 -30.21 -7.98
N LEU A 514 14.07 -29.61 -8.07
CA LEU A 514 13.78 -28.29 -7.48
C LEU A 514 13.95 -28.31 -5.95
N GLY A 515 13.48 -29.37 -5.29
CA GLY A 515 13.67 -29.59 -3.86
C GLY A 515 15.15 -29.58 -3.45
N LYS A 516 15.98 -30.31 -4.20
CA LYS A 516 17.43 -30.35 -3.99
C LYS A 516 18.11 -29.01 -4.30
N GLU A 517 17.77 -28.39 -5.42
CA GLU A 517 18.35 -27.12 -5.89
C GLU A 517 18.09 -25.98 -4.90
N PHE A 518 16.89 -25.89 -4.35
CA PHE A 518 16.48 -24.81 -3.45
C PHE A 518 16.50 -25.18 -1.97
N ASN A 519 16.99 -26.38 -1.64
CA ASN A 519 16.98 -26.94 -0.29
C ASN A 519 15.59 -26.88 0.37
N ALA A 520 14.56 -27.28 -0.38
CA ALA A 520 13.19 -27.40 0.11
C ALA A 520 12.91 -28.85 0.51
N GLN A 521 12.41 -29.05 1.73
CA GLN A 521 12.07 -30.37 2.27
C GLN A 521 10.62 -30.75 1.96
N TYR A 522 9.78 -29.78 1.64
CA TYR A 522 8.35 -29.99 1.45
C TYR A 522 7.80 -29.21 0.27
N ILE A 523 6.65 -29.65 -0.21
CA ILE A 523 5.87 -28.98 -1.25
C ILE A 523 4.39 -28.94 -0.87
N VAL A 524 3.77 -27.76 -1.03
CA VAL A 524 2.33 -27.56 -0.92
C VAL A 524 1.74 -27.46 -2.31
N VAL A 525 0.77 -28.31 -2.63
CA VAL A 525 0.10 -28.30 -3.95
C VAL A 525 -1.36 -27.88 -3.83
N ASP A 526 -1.82 -27.06 -4.77
CA ASP A 526 -3.22 -26.65 -4.90
C ASP A 526 -3.94 -27.63 -5.85
N ARG A 527 -4.78 -28.51 -5.30
CA ARG A 527 -5.51 -29.55 -6.04
C ARG A 527 -6.58 -29.02 -6.98
N THR A 528 -6.91 -27.73 -6.86
CA THR A 528 -7.84 -27.08 -7.77
C THR A 528 -7.24 -26.84 -9.16
N ARG A 529 -5.91 -26.87 -9.26
CA ARG A 529 -5.16 -26.51 -10.48
C ARG A 529 -4.90 -27.70 -11.42
N SER A 530 -4.78 -28.91 -10.88
CA SER A 530 -4.44 -30.10 -11.66
C SER A 530 -4.81 -31.40 -10.92
N GLN A 531 -5.16 -32.43 -11.70
CA GLN A 531 -5.47 -33.79 -11.21
C GLN A 531 -4.22 -34.67 -11.05
N ARG A 532 -3.04 -34.20 -11.43
CA ARG A 532 -1.83 -35.03 -11.46
C ARG A 532 -1.52 -35.60 -10.07
N VAL A 533 -1.34 -36.91 -9.99
CA VAL A 533 -0.87 -37.59 -8.78
C VAL A 533 0.64 -37.36 -8.60
N VAL A 534 1.05 -36.97 -7.39
CA VAL A 534 2.45 -36.80 -7.00
C VAL A 534 2.89 -38.04 -6.23
N LYS A 535 3.98 -38.70 -6.64
CA LYS A 535 4.44 -39.98 -6.06
C LYS A 535 5.39 -39.83 -4.88
N PHE A 536 5.25 -38.73 -4.13
CA PHE A 536 6.00 -38.51 -2.90
C PHE A 536 5.18 -38.92 -1.68
N LYS A 537 5.83 -39.00 -0.52
CA LYS A 537 5.13 -39.26 0.75
C LYS A 537 4.23 -38.07 1.08
N ARG A 538 2.92 -38.25 0.91
CA ARG A 538 1.92 -37.27 1.35
C ARG A 538 1.84 -37.27 2.87
N ILE A 539 1.99 -36.09 3.47
CA ILE A 539 1.92 -35.90 4.92
C ILE A 539 0.64 -35.17 5.36
N TYR A 540 -0.04 -34.48 4.43
CA TYR A 540 -1.35 -33.87 4.63
C TYR A 540 -2.22 -33.98 3.36
N PRO A 541 -3.51 -34.38 3.48
CA PRO A 541 -4.14 -34.92 4.68
C PRO A 541 -3.56 -36.29 5.05
N ARG A 542 -3.63 -36.66 6.34
CA ARG A 542 -3.02 -37.91 6.85
C ARG A 542 -3.72 -39.16 6.35
N LEU A 543 -5.03 -39.10 6.10
CA LEU A 543 -5.81 -40.22 5.60
C LEU A 543 -5.68 -40.32 4.07
N LEU A 544 -5.38 -41.52 3.56
CA LEU A 544 -5.22 -41.76 2.12
C LEU A 544 -6.48 -41.40 1.31
N ASN A 545 -7.67 -41.62 1.90
CA ASN A 545 -8.96 -41.44 1.25
C ASN A 545 -9.58 -40.04 1.45
N GLU A 546 -8.91 -39.14 2.16
CA GLU A 546 -9.40 -37.76 2.35
C GLU A 546 -8.95 -36.90 1.15
N SER A 547 -9.91 -36.32 0.45
CA SER A 547 -9.64 -35.28 -0.55
C SER A 547 -9.49 -33.94 0.16
N ALA A 548 -8.42 -33.20 -0.19
CA ALA A 548 -8.18 -31.87 0.34
C ALA A 548 -7.88 -30.89 -0.80
N VAL A 549 -8.33 -29.64 -0.63
CA VAL A 549 -8.02 -28.54 -1.56
C VAL A 549 -6.52 -28.31 -1.66
N PHE A 550 -5.80 -28.47 -0.55
CA PHE A 550 -4.35 -28.43 -0.50
C PHE A 550 -3.79 -29.72 0.07
N GLU A 551 -2.68 -30.17 -0.49
CA GLU A 551 -1.94 -31.32 0.00
C GLU A 551 -0.48 -30.95 0.22
N VAL A 552 0.16 -31.62 1.19
CA VAL A 552 1.56 -31.42 1.52
C VAL A 552 2.31 -32.73 1.34
N TYR A 553 3.45 -32.66 0.67
CA TYR A 553 4.33 -33.79 0.40
C TYR A 553 5.75 -33.54 0.91
N GLU A 554 6.39 -34.59 1.39
CA GLU A 554 7.82 -34.61 1.74
C GLU A 554 8.64 -34.88 0.48
N LEU A 555 9.59 -33.98 0.17
CA LEU A 555 10.50 -34.12 -0.95
C LEU A 555 11.66 -35.06 -0.58
N PRO A 556 12.15 -35.90 -1.51
CA PRO A 556 13.29 -36.76 -1.22
C PRO A 556 14.51 -35.95 -0.77
N PRO A 557 15.21 -36.36 0.32
CA PRO A 557 16.35 -35.63 0.81
C PRO A 557 17.46 -35.57 -0.24
N ALA A 558 18.24 -34.48 -0.24
CA ALA A 558 19.49 -34.46 -0.97
C ALA A 558 20.37 -35.62 -0.48
N PRO A 559 21.06 -36.36 -1.37
CA PRO A 559 22.03 -37.35 -0.92
C PRO A 559 23.04 -36.64 -0.01
N ARG A 560 23.21 -37.13 1.22
CA ARG A 560 24.22 -36.59 2.15
C ARG A 560 25.54 -36.50 1.39
N SER A 561 26.11 -35.30 1.26
CA SER A 561 27.50 -35.19 0.81
C SER A 561 28.29 -36.07 1.77
N LYS A 562 28.95 -37.11 1.26
CA LYS A 562 29.94 -37.84 2.06
C LYS A 562 30.87 -36.76 2.61
N SER A 563 30.85 -36.56 3.92
CA SER A 563 31.91 -35.82 4.59
C SER A 563 33.20 -36.45 4.09
N ALA A 564 34.03 -35.66 3.42
CA ALA A 564 35.37 -36.10 3.07
C ALA A 564 36.03 -36.60 4.37
N PRO A 565 36.63 -37.81 4.36
CA PRO A 565 37.21 -38.41 5.55
C PRO A 565 38.30 -37.54 6.18
#